data_AF-G7YHI5-F1
#
_entry.id   AF-G7YHI5-F1
#
_cell.length_a   1.000
_cell.length_b   1.000
_cell.length_c   1.000
_cell.angle_alpha   90.00
_cell.angle_beta   90.00
_cell.angle_gamma   90.00
#
_symmetry.space_group_name_H-M   'P 1'
#
loop_
_entity.id
_entity.type
_entity.pdbx_description
1 polymer ?
#
loop_
_entity_poly.entity_id
_entity_poly.type
_entity_poly.pdbx_seq_one_letter_code
_entity_poly.pdbx_strand_id
1 'polypeptide(L)'
;MASYNKYDRPLFRDVLVVPLACFFVSLFAGATVFAVIGHQMHVEGVNAIQRLRHYGPGISLIVYSEALVKIPGAAICSVFFFAMLFVLGLASQFIHLDVLTTGFSELFPEDIRRCRLLLLLGVIFIEAFLGLVFLTQGGFHLFRVVDWYAAAFGVLIVGFLELLSVCLVYGIRRLLIDVQGMLGELRTITKVCWGALLLILSPLMFILAIASSTVTFTTQLDENQAVLPIWSIAIGWLIVILSTIGLPITLIYKLSVQKCDPHKLILPSEEYTSHVADRRTRHKSELLNAAGNL
;
A
#
# COMPACT_ATOMS: atom_id res chain seq x y z
N MET A 1 -2.74 6.93 8.55
CA MET A 1 -1.63 7.76 9.09
C MET A 1 -1.73 9.25 8.78
N ALA A 2 -1.82 9.66 7.51
CA ALA A 2 -1.90 11.09 7.17
C ALA A 2 -3.12 11.82 7.79
N SER A 3 -4.21 11.08 8.07
CA SER A 3 -5.41 11.58 8.77
C SER A 3 -5.12 12.17 10.16
N TYR A 4 -4.13 11.63 10.89
CA TYR A 4 -3.78 12.11 12.24
C TYR A 4 -2.89 13.36 12.25
N ASN A 5 -2.49 13.83 11.08
CA ASN A 5 -1.56 14.92 10.96
C ASN A 5 -2.27 16.28 11.10
N LYS A 6 -1.57 17.27 11.64
CA LYS A 6 -2.08 18.65 11.63
C LYS A 6 -2.17 19.15 10.19
N TYR A 7 -3.23 19.91 9.89
CA TYR A 7 -3.51 20.40 8.53
C TYR A 7 -2.37 21.26 7.97
N ASP A 8 -1.78 22.15 8.78
CA ASP A 8 -0.72 23.08 8.35
C ASP A 8 0.70 22.51 8.46
N ARG A 9 0.86 21.20 8.73
CA ARG A 9 2.20 20.62 8.82
C ARG A 9 2.84 20.67 7.43
N PRO A 10 4.13 21.04 7.32
CA PRO A 10 4.83 21.07 6.03
C PRO A 10 4.98 19.66 5.43
N LEU A 11 3.94 19.24 4.70
CA LEU A 11 3.82 17.91 4.10
C LEU A 11 4.91 17.66 3.04
N PHE A 12 5.40 18.71 2.40
CA PHE A 12 6.39 18.60 1.31
C PHE A 12 7.69 17.92 1.76
N ARG A 13 8.16 18.20 2.98
CA ARG A 13 9.38 17.57 3.52
C ARG A 13 9.16 16.07 3.73
N ASP A 14 8.04 15.70 4.33
CA ASP A 14 7.74 14.31 4.64
C ASP A 14 7.55 13.49 3.35
N VAL A 15 6.85 14.05 2.34
CA VAL A 15 6.64 13.44 1.02
C VAL A 15 7.93 13.29 0.22
N LEU A 16 8.95 14.13 0.43
CA LEU A 16 10.25 13.98 -0.23
C LEU A 16 11.19 13.04 0.52
N VAL A 17 11.28 13.17 1.84
CA VAL A 17 12.23 12.42 2.68
C VAL A 17 11.87 10.95 2.75
N VAL A 18 10.58 10.61 2.88
CA VAL A 18 10.16 9.21 3.05
C VAL A 18 10.48 8.34 1.82
N PRO A 19 10.07 8.70 0.58
CA PRO A 19 10.42 7.90 -0.60
C PRO A 19 11.92 7.86 -0.87
N LEU A 20 12.64 8.95 -0.60
CA LEU A 20 14.09 9.03 -0.77
C LEU A 20 14.82 8.13 0.23
N ALA A 21 14.39 8.09 1.48
CA ALA A 21 14.90 7.15 2.47
C ALA A 21 14.59 5.69 2.07
N CYS A 22 13.37 5.40 1.63
CA CYS A 22 13.01 4.07 1.14
C CYS A 22 13.83 3.65 -0.09
N PHE A 23 14.15 4.58 -0.99
CA PHE A 23 15.03 4.34 -2.12
C PHE A 23 16.44 3.95 -1.67
N PHE A 24 17.05 4.69 -0.74
CA PHE A 24 18.38 4.37 -0.23
C PHE A 24 18.43 3.05 0.54
N VAL A 25 17.43 2.78 1.38
CA VAL A 25 17.32 1.50 2.12
C VAL A 25 17.17 0.34 1.14
N SER A 26 16.31 0.47 0.11
CA SER A 26 16.13 -0.55 -0.93
C SER A 26 17.40 -0.77 -1.76
N LEU A 27 18.12 0.32 -2.10
CA LEU A 27 19.38 0.24 -2.83
C LEU A 27 20.45 -0.48 -2.02
N PHE A 28 20.58 -0.13 -0.74
CA PHE A 28 21.53 -0.77 0.18
C PHE A 28 21.18 -2.24 0.43
N ALA A 29 19.91 -2.55 0.65
CA ALA A 29 19.42 -3.92 0.80
C ALA A 29 19.68 -4.75 -0.47
N GLY A 30 19.39 -4.18 -1.65
CA GLY A 30 19.67 -4.82 -2.94
C GLY A 30 21.16 -5.10 -3.12
N ALA A 31 22.03 -4.12 -2.89
CA ALA A 31 23.48 -4.31 -2.96
C ALA A 31 23.97 -5.40 -2.00
N THR A 32 23.42 -5.44 -0.77
CA THR A 32 23.77 -6.46 0.23
C THR A 32 23.34 -7.85 -0.21
N VAL A 33 22.10 -8.01 -0.70
CA VAL A 33 21.58 -9.30 -1.19
C VAL A 33 22.41 -9.79 -2.38
N PHE A 34 22.70 -8.93 -3.36
CA PHE A 34 23.54 -9.30 -4.50
C PHE A 34 24.98 -9.61 -4.10
N ALA A 35 25.55 -8.94 -3.10
CA ALA A 35 26.88 -9.25 -2.59
C ALA A 35 26.93 -10.65 -1.95
N VAL A 36 25.92 -11.02 -1.14
CA VAL A 36 25.83 -12.34 -0.51
C VAL A 36 25.60 -13.43 -1.56
N ILE A 37 24.71 -13.21 -2.53
CA ILE A 37 24.51 -14.12 -3.66
C ILE A 37 25.81 -14.24 -4.48
N GLY A 38 26.51 -13.13 -4.73
CA GLY A 38 27.81 -13.08 -5.38
C GLY A 38 28.85 -13.96 -4.70
N HIS A 39 28.96 -13.85 -3.37
CA HIS A 39 29.85 -14.69 -2.58
C HIS A 39 29.47 -16.17 -2.67
N GLN A 40 28.17 -16.50 -2.56
CA GLN A 40 27.70 -17.87 -2.66
C GLN A 40 27.98 -18.49 -4.04
N MET A 41 27.84 -17.70 -5.12
CA MET A 41 28.21 -18.13 -6.47
C MET A 41 29.71 -18.40 -6.62
N HIS A 42 30.55 -17.62 -5.93
CA HIS A 42 32.00 -17.82 -5.97
C HIS A 42 32.42 -19.12 -5.24
N VAL A 43 31.75 -19.46 -4.14
CA VAL A 43 32.06 -20.64 -3.31
C VAL A 43 31.44 -21.93 -3.86
N GLU A 44 30.18 -21.88 -4.34
CA GLU A 44 29.42 -23.07 -4.79
C GLU A 44 29.32 -23.22 -6.32
N GLY A 45 29.78 -22.24 -7.10
CA GLY A 45 29.64 -22.21 -8.54
C GLY A 45 28.26 -21.75 -9.05
N VAL A 46 28.08 -21.80 -10.38
CA VAL A 46 26.95 -21.18 -11.11
C VAL A 46 25.57 -21.80 -10.79
N ASN A 47 25.54 -23.00 -10.21
CA ASN A 47 24.30 -23.73 -9.87
C ASN A 47 23.45 -23.01 -8.80
N ALA A 48 24.03 -22.06 -8.05
CA ALA A 48 23.29 -21.21 -7.12
C ALA A 48 22.26 -20.28 -7.82
N ILE A 49 22.56 -19.78 -9.03
CA ILE A 49 21.66 -18.87 -9.77
C ILE A 49 20.40 -19.60 -10.21
N GLN A 50 20.51 -20.85 -10.68
CA GLN A 50 19.33 -21.62 -11.10
C GLN A 50 18.39 -21.89 -9.91
N ARG A 51 18.95 -22.18 -8.72
CA ARG A 51 18.15 -22.30 -7.48
C ARG A 51 17.49 -20.98 -7.06
N LEU A 52 18.14 -19.84 -7.28
CA LEU A 52 17.57 -18.52 -6.97
C LEU A 52 16.54 -18.04 -8.02
N ARG A 53 16.73 -18.38 -9.29
CA ARG A 53 15.88 -17.94 -10.41
C ARG A 53 14.45 -18.49 -10.31
N HIS A 54 14.28 -19.67 -9.72
CA HIS A 54 13.00 -20.38 -9.75
C HIS A 54 12.04 -20.08 -8.60
N TYR A 55 12.40 -19.22 -7.63
CA TYR A 55 11.60 -19.16 -6.40
C TYR A 55 11.47 -17.79 -5.73
N GLY A 56 10.29 -17.59 -5.13
CA GLY A 56 9.87 -16.37 -4.43
C GLY A 56 10.55 -16.13 -3.07
N PRO A 57 10.06 -15.15 -2.28
CA PRO A 57 10.75 -14.62 -1.11
C PRO A 57 11.08 -15.63 0.00
N GLY A 58 10.36 -16.76 0.09
CA GLY A 58 10.67 -17.82 1.05
C GLY A 58 11.97 -18.56 0.75
N ILE A 59 12.38 -18.64 -0.52
CA ILE A 59 13.57 -19.41 -0.94
C ILE A 59 14.81 -18.53 -0.97
N SER A 60 14.65 -17.22 -1.21
CA SER A 60 15.74 -16.26 -0.98
C SER A 60 16.18 -16.24 0.49
N LEU A 61 15.26 -16.44 1.45
CA LEU A 61 15.60 -16.53 2.87
C LEU A 61 16.47 -17.76 3.19
N ILE A 62 16.18 -18.92 2.58
CA ILE A 62 16.94 -20.16 2.76
C ILE A 62 18.35 -20.01 2.19
N VAL A 63 18.47 -19.47 0.99
CA VAL A 63 19.78 -19.23 0.36
C VAL A 63 20.59 -18.22 1.17
N TYR A 64 19.94 -17.21 1.74
CA TYR A 64 20.61 -16.20 2.56
C TYR A 64 21.11 -16.77 3.89
N SER A 65 20.32 -17.61 4.57
CA SER A 65 20.75 -18.26 5.81
C SER A 65 21.88 -19.27 5.57
N GLU A 66 21.85 -20.01 4.45
CA GLU A 66 22.94 -20.89 4.03
C GLU A 66 24.26 -20.14 3.79
N ALA A 67 24.18 -18.96 3.17
CA ALA A 67 25.36 -18.12 2.95
C ALA A 67 25.88 -17.50 4.26
N LEU A 68 25.00 -17.08 5.17
CA LEU A 68 25.38 -16.47 6.45
C LEU A 68 26.20 -17.40 7.34
N VAL A 69 25.93 -18.71 7.31
CA VAL A 69 26.64 -19.70 8.13
C VAL A 69 28.12 -19.83 7.72
N LYS A 70 28.47 -19.43 6.50
CA LYS A 70 29.85 -19.55 5.97
C LYS A 70 30.76 -18.38 6.32
N ILE A 71 30.21 -17.29 6.86
CA ILE A 71 30.95 -16.08 7.21
C ILE A 71 31.58 -16.23 8.62
N PRO A 72 32.84 -15.82 8.84
CA PRO A 72 33.42 -15.81 10.18
C PRO A 72 32.58 -14.93 11.13
N GLY A 73 32.19 -15.46 12.29
CA GLY A 73 31.25 -14.79 13.21
C GLY A 73 29.76 -15.02 12.89
N ALA A 74 29.44 -16.05 12.09
CA ALA A 74 28.09 -16.42 11.65
C ALA A 74 27.00 -16.34 12.72
N ALA A 75 27.29 -16.75 13.96
CA ALA A 75 26.32 -16.72 15.06
C ALA A 75 25.78 -15.30 15.33
N ILE A 76 26.68 -14.31 15.43
CA ILE A 76 26.32 -12.92 15.72
C ILE A 76 25.60 -12.30 14.50
N CYS A 77 26.12 -12.55 13.30
CA CYS A 77 25.53 -12.06 12.05
C CYS A 77 24.12 -12.62 11.82
N SER A 78 23.88 -13.89 12.15
CA SER A 78 22.57 -14.52 12.02
C SER A 78 21.55 -13.90 12.98
N VAL A 79 21.93 -13.63 14.23
CA VAL A 79 21.04 -12.97 15.20
C VAL A 79 20.63 -11.59 14.69
N PHE A 80 21.57 -10.77 14.22
CA PHE A 80 21.24 -9.45 13.67
C PHE A 80 20.37 -9.53 12.41
N PHE A 81 20.62 -10.50 11.54
CA PHE A 81 19.82 -10.69 10.33
C PHE A 81 18.37 -11.08 10.64
N PHE A 82 18.15 -12.09 11.49
CA PHE A 82 16.79 -12.50 11.86
C PHE A 82 16.10 -11.45 12.73
N ALA A 83 16.83 -10.75 13.61
CA ALA A 83 16.29 -9.62 14.37
C ALA A 83 15.86 -8.48 13.42
N MET A 84 16.64 -8.18 12.38
CA MET A 84 16.27 -7.19 11.35
C MET A 84 14.97 -7.59 10.64
N LEU A 85 14.86 -8.85 10.18
CA LEU A 85 13.65 -9.35 9.52
C LEU A 85 12.43 -9.32 10.46
N PHE A 86 12.63 -9.67 11.73
CA PHE A 86 11.59 -9.61 12.74
C PHE A 86 11.11 -8.18 12.99
N VAL A 87 12.02 -7.23 13.17
CA VAL A 87 11.68 -5.80 13.35
C VAL A 87 10.99 -5.23 12.10
N LEU A 88 11.43 -5.62 10.89
CA LEU A 88 10.80 -5.20 9.64
C LEU A 88 9.35 -5.69 9.50
N GLY A 89 9.11 -6.96 9.85
CA GLY A 89 7.77 -7.55 9.90
C GLY A 89 6.88 -6.88 10.94
N LEU A 90 7.39 -6.70 12.17
CA LEU A 90 6.66 -6.04 13.25
C LEU A 90 6.29 -4.59 12.93
N ALA A 91 7.23 -3.81 12.37
CA ALA A 91 6.97 -2.43 11.98
C ALA A 91 5.79 -2.36 11.02
N SER A 92 5.75 -3.23 10.01
CA SER A 92 4.67 -3.29 9.02
C SER A 92 3.33 -3.72 9.63
N GLN A 93 3.35 -4.68 10.56
CA GLN A 93 2.16 -5.15 11.26
C GLN A 93 1.51 -4.06 12.13
N PHE A 94 2.30 -3.25 12.84
CA PHE A 94 1.75 -2.13 13.62
C PHE A 94 1.02 -1.12 12.75
N ILE A 95 1.53 -0.85 11.54
CA ILE A 95 0.87 0.03 10.57
C ILE A 95 -0.46 -0.57 10.12
N HIS A 96 -0.47 -1.88 9.82
CA HIS A 96 -1.66 -2.58 9.37
C HIS A 96 -2.78 -2.55 10.43
N LEU A 97 -2.44 -2.91 11.66
CA LEU A 97 -3.37 -2.89 12.80
C LEU A 97 -3.93 -1.49 13.08
N ASP A 98 -3.09 -0.45 12.99
CA ASP A 98 -3.54 0.94 13.18
C ASP A 98 -4.53 1.36 12.08
N VAL A 99 -4.25 1.02 10.82
CA VAL A 99 -5.14 1.35 9.69
C VAL A 99 -6.49 0.65 9.85
N LEU A 100 -6.51 -0.64 10.18
CA LEU A 100 -7.76 -1.38 10.37
C LEU A 100 -8.55 -0.86 11.57
N THR A 101 -7.88 -0.67 12.71
CA THR A 101 -8.51 -0.13 13.94
C THR A 101 -9.11 1.24 13.68
N THR A 102 -8.40 2.10 12.96
CA THR A 102 -8.87 3.44 12.60
C THR A 102 -10.07 3.36 11.66
N GLY A 103 -9.99 2.55 10.60
CA GLY A 103 -11.08 2.38 9.65
C GLY A 103 -12.37 1.87 10.29
N PHE A 104 -12.29 0.89 11.21
CA PHE A 104 -13.46 0.44 11.97
C PHE A 104 -13.98 1.51 12.94
N SER A 105 -13.08 2.27 13.58
CA SER A 105 -13.48 3.35 14.50
C SER A 105 -14.17 4.51 13.79
N GLU A 106 -13.88 4.73 12.50
CA GLU A 106 -14.56 5.75 11.67
C GLU A 106 -15.91 5.27 11.14
N LEU A 107 -16.10 3.95 10.95
CA LEU A 107 -17.34 3.38 10.43
C LEU A 107 -18.46 3.26 11.48
N PHE A 108 -18.10 3.11 12.76
CA PHE A 108 -19.06 2.94 13.86
C PHE A 108 -19.06 4.15 14.82
N PRO A 109 -20.24 4.65 15.28
CA PRO A 109 -20.36 5.86 16.09
C PRO A 109 -19.78 5.76 17.52
N GLU A 110 -19.70 6.94 18.17
CA GLU A 110 -19.10 7.36 19.47
C GLU A 110 -18.84 6.29 20.58
N ASP A 111 -19.63 5.22 20.67
CA ASP A 111 -19.49 4.18 21.70
C ASP A 111 -18.28 3.26 21.47
N ILE A 112 -17.97 2.94 20.22
CA ILE A 112 -16.81 2.09 19.87
C ILE A 112 -15.49 2.86 20.03
N ARG A 113 -15.51 4.19 19.83
CA ARG A 113 -14.34 5.06 20.02
C ARG A 113 -13.85 5.08 21.48
N ARG A 114 -14.77 4.96 22.45
CA ARG A 114 -14.43 4.85 23.89
C ARG A 114 -13.72 3.55 24.25
N CYS A 115 -13.92 2.50 23.45
CA CYS A 115 -13.37 1.17 23.67
C CYS A 115 -12.31 0.77 22.62
N ARG A 116 -11.50 1.73 22.14
CA ARG A 116 -10.45 1.48 21.13
C ARG A 116 -9.52 0.32 21.50
N LEU A 117 -9.22 0.14 22.79
CA LEU A 117 -8.40 -0.98 23.27
C LEU A 117 -9.06 -2.34 23.04
N LEU A 118 -10.38 -2.45 23.30
CA LEU A 118 -11.12 -3.69 23.07
C LEU A 118 -11.26 -3.98 21.58
N LEU A 119 -11.46 -2.95 20.76
CA LEU A 119 -11.49 -3.10 19.30
C LEU A 119 -10.14 -3.61 18.77
N LEU A 120 -9.04 -3.01 19.22
CA LEU A 120 -7.69 -3.45 18.84
C LEU A 120 -7.45 -4.92 19.24
N LEU A 121 -7.82 -5.31 20.47
CA LEU A 121 -7.68 -6.68 20.94
C LEU A 121 -8.52 -7.66 20.08
N GLY A 122 -9.75 -7.26 19.71
CA GLY A 122 -10.62 -8.04 18.84
C GLY A 122 -10.04 -8.23 17.45
N VAL A 123 -9.53 -7.16 16.83
CA VAL A 123 -8.87 -7.22 15.51
C VAL A 123 -7.66 -8.15 15.55
N ILE A 124 -6.78 -7.99 16.56
CA ILE A 124 -5.60 -8.87 16.74
C ILE A 124 -6.03 -10.33 16.89
N PHE A 125 -7.05 -10.61 17.69
CA PHE A 125 -7.52 -11.98 17.92
C PHE A 125 -8.07 -12.61 16.63
N ILE A 126 -8.87 -11.86 15.85
CA ILE A 126 -9.42 -12.33 14.58
C ILE A 126 -8.31 -12.58 13.57
N GLU A 127 -7.37 -11.65 13.42
CA GLU A 127 -6.22 -11.80 12.51
C GLU A 127 -5.33 -12.97 12.90
N ALA A 128 -5.04 -13.15 14.19
CA ALA A 128 -4.26 -14.29 14.68
C ALA A 128 -4.98 -15.61 14.37
N PHE A 129 -6.30 -15.66 14.57
CA PHE A 129 -7.10 -16.85 14.29
C PHE A 129 -7.14 -17.20 12.80
N LEU A 130 -7.34 -16.21 11.92
CA LEU A 130 -7.27 -16.40 10.46
C LEU A 130 -5.85 -16.80 10.03
N GLY A 131 -4.83 -16.24 10.68
CA GLY A 131 -3.41 -16.51 10.43
C GLY A 131 -2.99 -17.94 10.74
N LEU A 132 -3.70 -18.67 11.62
CA LEU A 132 -3.39 -20.05 11.97
C LEU A 132 -3.39 -20.98 10.75
N VAL A 133 -4.18 -20.69 9.72
CA VAL A 133 -4.23 -21.49 8.50
C VAL A 133 -2.86 -21.53 7.80
N PHE A 134 -2.09 -20.44 7.86
CA PHE A 134 -0.75 -20.35 7.27
C PHE A 134 0.32 -21.12 8.05
N LEU A 135 0.06 -21.49 9.31
CA LEU A 135 0.98 -22.29 10.13
C LEU A 135 0.86 -23.80 9.91
N THR A 136 -0.13 -24.24 9.12
CA THR A 136 -0.29 -25.66 8.78
C THR A 136 0.80 -26.14 7.81
N GLN A 137 0.99 -27.46 7.69
CA GLN A 137 2.00 -28.03 6.77
C GLN A 137 1.81 -27.60 5.30
N GLY A 138 0.57 -27.33 4.88
CA GLY A 138 0.24 -26.81 3.55
C GLY A 138 0.13 -25.28 3.48
N GLY A 139 0.33 -24.58 4.61
CA GLY A 139 0.09 -23.15 4.74
C GLY A 139 0.95 -22.29 3.81
N PHE A 140 2.17 -22.72 3.50
CA PHE A 140 3.06 -22.01 2.56
C PHE A 140 2.49 -21.97 1.12
N HIS A 141 1.81 -23.02 0.68
CA HIS A 141 1.17 -23.03 -0.64
C HIS A 141 0.00 -22.04 -0.70
N LEU A 142 -0.82 -21.99 0.36
CA LEU A 142 -1.90 -21.03 0.48
C LEU A 142 -1.34 -19.59 0.57
N PHE A 143 -0.29 -19.38 1.36
CA PHE A 143 0.40 -18.11 1.48
C PHE A 143 0.84 -17.58 0.11
N ARG A 144 1.43 -18.43 -0.74
CA ARG A 144 1.85 -18.03 -2.09
C ARG A 144 0.67 -17.60 -2.97
N VAL A 145 -0.47 -18.26 -2.88
CA VAL A 145 -1.70 -17.87 -3.60
C VAL A 145 -2.20 -16.51 -3.10
N VAL A 146 -2.31 -16.35 -1.79
CA VAL A 146 -2.80 -15.11 -1.17
C VAL A 146 -1.86 -13.94 -1.46
N ASP A 147 -0.54 -14.12 -1.33
CA ASP A 147 0.47 -13.09 -1.60
C ASP A 147 0.37 -12.57 -3.05
N TRP A 148 0.23 -13.48 -4.02
CA TRP A 148 0.14 -13.09 -5.43
C TRP A 148 -1.20 -12.43 -5.76
N TYR A 149 -2.34 -13.05 -5.39
CA TYR A 149 -3.66 -12.54 -5.75
C TYR A 149 -4.08 -11.32 -4.93
N ALA A 150 -3.84 -11.32 -3.62
CA ALA A 150 -4.29 -10.24 -2.73
C ALA A 150 -3.28 -9.09 -2.70
N ALA A 151 -2.03 -9.37 -2.32
CA ALA A 151 -1.05 -8.33 -2.01
C ALA A 151 -0.39 -7.73 -3.28
N ALA A 152 -0.11 -8.54 -4.30
CA ALA A 152 0.44 -8.05 -5.55
C ALA A 152 -0.65 -7.57 -6.52
N PHE A 153 -1.56 -8.46 -6.95
CA PHE A 153 -2.51 -8.13 -8.01
C PHE A 153 -3.71 -7.29 -7.51
N GLY A 154 -4.34 -7.69 -6.39
CA GLY A 154 -5.51 -7.02 -5.84
C GLY A 154 -5.26 -5.56 -5.44
N VAL A 155 -4.15 -5.29 -4.73
CA VAL A 155 -3.76 -3.93 -4.34
C VAL A 155 -3.53 -3.03 -5.56
N LEU A 156 -2.97 -3.54 -6.66
CA LEU A 156 -2.78 -2.76 -7.90
C LEU A 156 -4.12 -2.35 -8.52
N ILE A 157 -5.12 -3.25 -8.55
CA ILE A 157 -6.46 -2.94 -9.06
C ILE A 157 -7.13 -1.88 -8.18
N VAL A 158 -7.13 -2.08 -6.86
CA VAL A 158 -7.75 -1.14 -5.92
C VAL A 158 -7.08 0.25 -6.03
N GLY A 159 -5.75 0.30 -6.04
CA GLY A 159 -5.01 1.55 -6.21
C GLY A 159 -5.25 2.24 -7.56
N PHE A 160 -5.41 1.47 -8.64
CA PHE A 160 -5.78 2.02 -9.94
C PHE A 160 -7.19 2.60 -9.95
N LEU A 161 -8.16 1.92 -9.35
CA LEU A 161 -9.54 2.41 -9.22
C LEU A 161 -9.62 3.65 -8.32
N GLU A 162 -8.86 3.70 -7.22
CA GLU A 162 -8.74 4.87 -6.36
C GLU A 162 -8.16 6.07 -7.14
N LEU A 163 -7.08 5.85 -7.90
CA LEU A 163 -6.49 6.88 -8.74
C LEU A 163 -7.47 7.42 -9.79
N LEU A 164 -8.21 6.54 -10.48
CA LEU A 164 -9.24 6.95 -11.44
C LEU A 164 -10.35 7.75 -10.75
N SER A 165 -10.75 7.33 -9.55
CA SER A 165 -11.77 8.02 -8.76
C SER A 165 -11.33 9.44 -8.39
N VAL A 166 -10.08 9.62 -7.94
CA VAL A 166 -9.52 10.94 -7.62
C VAL A 166 -9.35 11.80 -8.88
N CYS A 167 -8.81 11.24 -9.97
CA CYS A 167 -8.50 12.00 -11.18
C CYS A 167 -9.76 12.40 -11.97
N LEU A 168 -10.72 11.48 -12.16
CA LEU A 168 -11.90 11.67 -13.00
C LEU A 168 -13.13 12.15 -12.21
N VAL A 169 -13.43 11.54 -11.07
CA VAL A 169 -14.65 11.85 -10.29
C VAL A 169 -14.43 13.10 -9.44
N TYR A 170 -13.37 13.12 -8.62
CA TYR A 170 -13.07 14.28 -7.79
C TYR A 170 -12.52 15.46 -8.61
N GLY A 171 -11.66 15.17 -9.58
CA GLY A 171 -11.12 16.13 -10.53
C GLY A 171 -9.82 16.76 -10.03
N ILE A 172 -8.78 16.67 -10.87
CA ILE A 172 -7.41 17.07 -10.52
C ILE A 172 -7.27 18.55 -10.14
N ARG A 173 -8.10 19.42 -10.71
CA ARG A 173 -8.08 20.86 -10.41
C ARG A 173 -8.51 21.13 -8.98
N ARG A 174 -9.49 20.37 -8.45
CA ARG A 174 -9.96 20.52 -7.07
C ARG A 174 -8.89 20.02 -6.10
N LEU A 175 -8.31 18.86 -6.39
CA LEU A 175 -7.19 18.31 -5.63
C LEU A 175 -6.03 19.31 -5.50
N LEU A 176 -5.61 19.94 -6.61
CA LEU A 176 -4.53 20.93 -6.59
C LEU A 176 -4.87 22.18 -5.75
N ILE A 177 -6.14 22.58 -5.69
CA ILE A 177 -6.58 23.71 -4.86
C ILE A 177 -6.54 23.32 -3.38
N ASP A 178 -6.95 22.11 -3.01
CA ASP A 178 -6.93 21.66 -1.62
C ASP A 178 -5.50 21.49 -1.11
N VAL A 179 -4.61 20.96 -1.96
CA VAL A 179 -3.18 20.86 -1.69
C VAL A 179 -2.55 22.24 -1.56
N GLN A 180 -2.95 23.22 -2.40
CA GLN A 180 -2.52 24.62 -2.23
C GLN A 180 -3.01 25.21 -0.89
N GLY A 181 -4.22 24.85 -0.45
CA GLY A 181 -4.74 25.26 0.86
C GLY A 181 -3.93 24.71 2.05
N MET A 182 -3.33 23.54 1.90
CA MET A 182 -2.51 22.90 2.95
C MET A 182 -1.05 23.37 2.96
N LEU A 183 -0.43 23.55 1.78
CA LEU A 183 1.00 23.84 1.64
C LEU A 183 1.32 25.32 1.39
N GLY A 184 0.31 26.16 1.14
CA GLY A 184 0.47 27.54 0.71
C GLY A 184 0.60 27.69 -0.81
N GLU A 185 1.00 28.89 -1.28
CA GLU A 185 1.03 29.20 -2.71
C GLU A 185 2.00 28.32 -3.51
N LEU A 186 1.43 27.45 -4.35
CA LEU A 186 2.16 26.63 -5.29
C LEU A 186 2.43 27.40 -6.60
N ARG A 187 3.67 27.35 -7.09
CA ARG A 187 4.04 27.85 -8.43
C ARG A 187 3.21 27.17 -9.51
N THR A 188 2.83 27.92 -10.55
CA THR A 188 2.03 27.41 -11.67
C THR A 188 2.68 26.22 -12.38
N ILE A 189 4.02 26.23 -12.51
CA ILE A 189 4.78 25.12 -13.09
C ILE A 189 4.62 23.84 -12.26
N THR A 190 4.66 23.94 -10.94
CA THR A 190 4.47 22.79 -10.03
C THR A 190 3.07 22.22 -10.15
N LYS A 191 2.04 23.07 -10.26
CA LYS A 191 0.65 22.64 -10.46
C LYS A 191 0.46 21.86 -11.76
N VAL A 192 1.04 22.36 -12.86
CA VAL A 192 0.97 21.70 -14.17
C VAL A 192 1.76 20.40 -14.17
N CYS A 193 2.97 20.40 -13.59
CA CYS A 193 3.81 19.21 -13.48
C CYS A 193 3.12 18.11 -12.67
N TRP A 194 2.58 18.43 -11.48
CA TRP A 194 1.88 17.47 -10.63
C TRP A 194 0.58 16.98 -11.28
N GLY A 195 -0.14 17.89 -11.95
CA GLY A 195 -1.31 17.53 -12.75
C GLY A 195 -0.99 16.52 -13.85
N ALA A 196 0.07 16.76 -14.61
CA ALA A 196 0.52 15.86 -15.68
C ALA A 196 1.03 14.52 -15.13
N LEU A 197 1.79 14.54 -14.03
CA LEU A 197 2.28 13.33 -13.36
C LEU A 197 1.12 12.45 -12.88
N LEU A 198 0.14 13.02 -12.19
CA LEU A 198 -1.00 12.29 -11.66
C LEU A 198 -1.95 11.79 -12.76
N LEU A 199 -2.14 12.57 -13.84
CA LEU A 199 -3.09 12.22 -14.90
C LEU A 199 -2.51 11.27 -15.96
N ILE A 200 -1.20 11.32 -16.21
CA ILE A 200 -0.56 10.56 -17.29
C ILE A 200 0.38 9.51 -16.73
N LEU A 201 1.35 9.92 -15.90
CA LEU A 201 2.39 9.02 -15.44
C LEU A 201 1.87 7.97 -14.45
N SER A 202 1.10 8.38 -13.44
CA SER A 202 0.53 7.47 -12.46
C SER A 202 -0.34 6.35 -13.07
N PRO A 203 -1.35 6.63 -13.92
CA PRO A 203 -2.15 5.55 -14.52
C PRO A 203 -1.32 4.69 -15.48
N LEU A 204 -0.38 5.27 -16.22
CA LEU A 204 0.54 4.50 -17.06
C LEU A 204 1.37 3.51 -16.23
N MET A 205 1.91 3.93 -15.08
CA MET A 205 2.67 3.06 -14.19
C MET A 205 1.82 1.93 -13.61
N PHE A 206 0.56 2.20 -13.22
CA PHE A 206 -0.36 1.14 -12.78
C PHE A 206 -0.70 0.17 -13.91
N ILE A 207 -0.98 0.65 -15.12
CA ILE A 207 -1.27 -0.21 -16.28
C ILE A 207 -0.06 -1.10 -16.61
N LEU A 208 1.14 -0.53 -16.63
CA LEU A 208 2.38 -1.28 -16.86
C LEU A 208 2.62 -2.31 -15.75
N ALA A 209 2.37 -1.96 -14.49
CA ALA A 209 2.50 -2.90 -13.37
C ALA A 209 1.51 -4.07 -13.50
N ILE A 210 0.23 -3.79 -13.79
CA ILE A 210 -0.81 -4.81 -14.00
C ILE A 210 -0.45 -5.70 -15.20
N ALA A 211 0.00 -5.12 -16.30
CA ALA A 211 0.44 -5.86 -17.49
C ALA A 211 1.64 -6.77 -17.15
N SER A 212 2.63 -6.24 -16.44
CA SER A 212 3.80 -7.02 -16.00
C SER A 212 3.38 -8.17 -15.09
N SER A 213 2.54 -7.94 -14.08
CA SER A 213 2.04 -8.99 -13.19
C SER A 213 1.28 -10.08 -13.94
N THR A 214 0.49 -9.70 -14.94
CA THR A 214 -0.24 -10.65 -15.79
C THR A 214 0.70 -11.53 -16.60
N VAL A 215 1.74 -10.94 -17.21
CA VAL A 215 2.76 -11.70 -17.97
C VAL A 215 3.56 -12.62 -17.05
N THR A 216 3.91 -12.17 -15.85
CA THR A 216 4.60 -13.02 -14.87
C THR A 216 3.75 -14.22 -14.46
N PHE A 217 2.44 -14.05 -14.31
CA PHE A 217 1.53 -15.15 -14.00
C PHE A 217 1.46 -16.20 -15.11
N THR A 218 1.30 -15.76 -16.36
CA THR A 218 1.22 -16.68 -17.51
C THR A 218 2.52 -17.44 -17.71
N THR A 219 3.67 -16.77 -17.57
CA THR A 219 4.99 -17.41 -17.72
C THR A 219 5.32 -18.37 -16.59
N GLN A 220 4.91 -18.08 -15.34
CA GLN A 220 5.12 -18.98 -14.21
C GLN A 220 4.28 -20.26 -14.25
N LEU A 221 3.12 -20.22 -14.93
CA LEU A 221 2.28 -21.39 -15.19
C LEU A 221 2.91 -22.35 -16.20
N ASP A 222 3.69 -21.83 -17.15
CA ASP A 222 4.32 -22.62 -18.22
C ASP A 222 5.65 -23.26 -17.77
N GLU A 223 6.45 -22.58 -16.95
CA GLU A 223 7.77 -23.09 -16.52
C GLU A 223 7.73 -24.06 -15.32
N ASN A 224 6.74 -23.95 -14.43
CA ASN A 224 6.66 -24.80 -13.24
C ASN A 224 5.74 -26.01 -13.50
N GLN A 225 6.30 -27.21 -13.57
CA GLN A 225 5.59 -28.50 -13.60
C GLN A 225 4.65 -28.77 -12.40
N ALA A 226 4.41 -27.78 -11.53
CA ALA A 226 3.38 -27.80 -10.50
C ALA A 226 2.25 -26.85 -10.90
N VAL A 227 1.38 -27.31 -11.80
CA VAL A 227 0.14 -26.62 -12.16
C VAL A 227 -0.64 -26.38 -10.87
N LEU A 228 -0.81 -25.11 -10.48
CA LEU A 228 -1.66 -24.77 -9.36
C LEU A 228 -3.05 -25.35 -9.65
N PRO A 229 -3.67 -26.08 -8.72
CA PRO A 229 -4.94 -26.69 -9.00
C PRO A 229 -6.00 -25.60 -9.21
N ILE A 230 -6.97 -25.88 -10.07
CA ILE A 230 -7.97 -24.90 -10.53
C ILE A 230 -8.75 -24.27 -9.36
N TRP A 231 -8.98 -25.04 -8.28
CA TRP A 231 -9.63 -24.53 -7.08
C TRP A 231 -8.79 -23.45 -6.38
N SER A 232 -7.45 -23.51 -6.40
CA SER A 232 -6.59 -22.47 -5.82
C SER A 232 -6.66 -21.17 -6.63
N ILE A 233 -6.74 -21.28 -7.96
CA ILE A 233 -6.94 -20.13 -8.87
C ILE A 233 -8.31 -19.49 -8.59
N ALA A 234 -9.36 -20.29 -8.41
CA ALA A 234 -10.69 -19.81 -8.08
C ALA A 234 -10.73 -19.07 -6.73
N ILE A 235 -10.05 -19.60 -5.70
CA ILE A 235 -9.90 -18.91 -4.40
C ILE A 235 -9.17 -17.59 -4.57
N GLY A 236 -8.11 -17.56 -5.38
CA GLY A 236 -7.37 -16.33 -5.69
C GLY A 236 -8.26 -15.24 -6.28
N TRP A 237 -9.04 -15.56 -7.31
CA TRP A 237 -10.00 -14.62 -7.91
C TRP A 237 -11.10 -14.20 -6.96
N LEU A 238 -11.58 -15.11 -6.10
CA LEU A 238 -12.56 -14.79 -5.07
C LEU A 238 -12.02 -13.72 -4.11
N ILE A 239 -10.75 -13.80 -3.71
CA ILE A 239 -10.11 -12.80 -2.83
C ILE A 239 -10.06 -11.43 -3.53
N VAL A 240 -9.66 -11.39 -4.81
CA VAL A 240 -9.62 -10.14 -5.60
C VAL A 240 -11.02 -9.52 -5.69
N ILE A 241 -12.03 -10.31 -6.02
CA ILE A 241 -13.42 -9.85 -6.11
C ILE A 241 -13.88 -9.32 -4.75
N LEU A 242 -13.64 -10.07 -3.67
CA LEU A 242 -14.04 -9.67 -2.32
C LEU A 242 -13.39 -8.34 -1.89
N SER A 243 -12.13 -8.11 -2.27
CA SER A 243 -11.45 -6.83 -1.98
C SER A 243 -12.02 -5.65 -2.76
N THR A 244 -12.50 -5.89 -3.98
CA THR A 244 -12.94 -4.83 -4.90
C THR A 244 -14.45 -4.56 -4.82
N ILE A 245 -15.24 -5.54 -4.36
CA ILE A 245 -16.72 -5.49 -4.38
C ILE A 245 -17.32 -4.36 -3.53
N GLY A 246 -16.59 -3.86 -2.54
CA GLY A 246 -17.03 -2.71 -1.75
C GLY A 246 -17.29 -1.46 -2.59
N LEU A 247 -16.50 -1.24 -3.66
CA LEU A 247 -16.65 -0.08 -4.55
C LEU A 247 -17.98 -0.11 -5.34
N PRO A 248 -18.34 -1.17 -6.10
CA PRO A 248 -19.61 -1.22 -6.80
C PRO A 248 -20.81 -1.30 -5.84
N ILE A 249 -20.69 -1.97 -4.68
CA ILE A 249 -21.78 -2.02 -3.70
C ILE A 249 -22.11 -0.63 -3.17
N THR A 250 -21.10 0.15 -2.76
CA THR A 250 -21.31 1.51 -2.26
C THR A 250 -21.85 2.44 -3.37
N LEU A 251 -21.41 2.25 -4.61
CA LEU A 251 -21.94 2.97 -5.77
C LEU A 251 -23.44 2.67 -5.99
N ILE A 252 -23.82 1.39 -6.03
CA ILE A 252 -25.21 0.96 -6.23
C ILE A 252 -26.09 1.44 -5.06
N TYR A 253 -25.63 1.28 -3.82
CA TYR A 253 -26.35 1.73 -2.63
C TYR A 253 -26.64 3.25 -2.70
N LYS A 254 -25.62 4.06 -3.01
CA LYS A 254 -25.81 5.51 -3.14
C LYS A 254 -26.73 5.88 -4.32
N LEU A 255 -26.65 5.18 -5.44
CA LEU A 255 -27.55 5.37 -6.58
C LEU A 255 -29.01 5.05 -6.24
N SER A 256 -29.25 3.97 -5.49
CA SER A 256 -30.59 3.58 -5.03
C SER A 256 -31.18 4.59 -4.05
N VAL A 257 -30.36 5.14 -3.14
CA VAL A 257 -30.81 6.16 -2.17
C VAL A 257 -31.06 7.51 -2.83
N GLN A 258 -30.27 7.89 -3.84
CA GLN A 258 -30.35 9.20 -4.50
C GLN A 258 -31.25 9.24 -5.75
N LYS A 259 -32.10 8.23 -5.98
CA LYS A 259 -33.06 8.16 -7.11
C LYS A 259 -32.41 8.42 -8.49
N CYS A 260 -31.22 7.87 -8.72
CA CYS A 260 -30.53 7.91 -10.03
C CYS A 260 -30.17 9.31 -10.58
N ASP A 261 -29.89 10.31 -9.73
CA ASP A 261 -29.24 11.55 -10.17
C ASP A 261 -27.69 11.37 -10.20
N PRO A 262 -27.06 11.05 -11.35
CA PRO A 262 -25.61 10.80 -11.40
C PRO A 262 -24.78 12.02 -11.00
N HIS A 263 -25.32 13.22 -11.18
CA HIS A 263 -24.64 14.47 -10.86
C HIS A 263 -24.53 14.70 -9.33
N LYS A 264 -25.47 14.19 -8.52
CA LYS A 264 -25.40 14.28 -7.05
C LYS A 264 -24.43 13.28 -6.43
N LEU A 265 -24.10 12.21 -7.15
CA LEU A 265 -23.15 11.19 -6.71
C LEU A 265 -21.70 11.68 -6.75
N ILE A 266 -21.40 12.59 -7.69
CA ILE A 266 -20.06 13.16 -7.95
C ILE A 266 -19.81 14.39 -7.06
N LEU A 267 -20.87 14.94 -6.45
CA LEU A 267 -20.76 16.07 -5.54
C LEU A 267 -20.21 15.59 -4.18
N PRO A 268 -19.24 16.33 -3.59
CA PRO A 268 -18.73 16.00 -2.27
C PRO A 268 -19.83 16.17 -1.22
N SER A 269 -19.68 15.50 -0.06
CA SER A 269 -20.68 15.54 1.02
C SER A 269 -20.94 16.98 1.51
N GLU A 270 -22.15 17.24 2.03
CA GLU A 270 -22.49 18.57 2.60
C GLU A 270 -21.60 18.96 3.80
N GLU A 271 -21.10 17.96 4.52
CA GLU A 271 -20.10 18.14 5.57
C GLU A 271 -18.75 18.59 5.00
N TYR A 272 -18.34 18.06 3.85
CA TYR A 272 -17.15 18.53 3.14
C TYR A 272 -17.31 19.98 2.65
N THR A 273 -18.44 20.32 2.04
CA THR A 273 -18.66 21.68 1.50
C THR A 273 -18.71 22.72 2.61
N SER A 274 -19.33 22.42 3.75
CA SER A 274 -19.35 23.32 4.93
C SER A 274 -17.97 23.49 5.54
N HIS A 275 -17.20 22.42 5.75
CA HIS A 275 -15.83 22.52 6.27
C HIS A 275 -14.87 23.23 5.32
N VAL A 276 -15.02 23.08 4.01
CA VAL A 276 -14.20 23.81 3.01
C VAL A 276 -14.61 25.28 2.95
N ALA A 277 -15.91 25.58 3.02
CA ALA A 277 -16.39 26.96 3.06
C ALA A 277 -15.87 27.69 4.29
N ASP A 278 -15.95 27.07 5.47
CA ASP A 278 -15.50 27.64 6.74
C ASP A 278 -13.96 27.80 6.83
N ARG A 279 -13.22 26.99 6.07
CA ARG A 279 -11.76 27.15 5.91
C ARG A 279 -11.40 28.29 4.95
N ARG A 280 -12.12 28.42 3.84
CA ARG A 280 -11.90 29.51 2.87
C ARG A 280 -12.20 30.88 3.48
N THR A 281 -13.21 30.97 4.35
CA THR A 281 -13.51 32.20 5.10
C THR A 281 -12.40 32.55 6.10
N ARG A 282 -11.89 31.57 6.87
CA ARG A 282 -10.75 31.77 7.77
C ARG A 282 -9.49 32.23 7.05
N HIS A 283 -9.09 31.55 5.98
CA HIS A 283 -7.89 31.95 5.22
C HIS A 283 -8.03 33.35 4.61
N LYS A 284 -9.23 33.70 4.10
CA LYS A 284 -9.51 35.06 3.62
C LYS A 284 -9.43 36.10 4.74
N SER A 285 -9.90 35.78 5.94
CA SER A 285 -9.80 36.67 7.10
C SER A 285 -8.36 36.87 7.58
N GLU A 286 -7.52 35.84 7.53
CA GLU A 286 -6.10 35.92 7.88
C GLU A 286 -5.33 36.80 6.88
N LEU A 287 -5.61 36.66 5.58
CA LEU A 287 -5.03 37.51 4.54
C LEU A 287 -5.47 38.98 4.67
N LEU A 288 -6.73 39.23 5.02
CA LEU A 288 -7.23 40.59 5.26
C LEU A 288 -6.60 41.22 6.51
N ASN A 289 -6.42 40.44 7.58
CA ASN A 289 -5.74 40.91 8.79
C ASN A 289 -4.24 41.14 8.56
N ALA A 290 -3.58 40.34 7.72
CA ALA A 290 -2.20 40.54 7.33
C ALA A 290 -2.03 41.79 6.42
N ALA A 291 -3.01 42.06 5.55
CA ALA A 291 -3.01 43.24 4.69
C ALA A 291 -3.39 44.54 5.41
N GLY A 292 -4.15 44.47 6.51
CA GLY A 292 -4.51 45.63 7.33
C GLY A 292 -3.44 46.05 8.35
N ASN A 293 -2.38 45.25 8.54
CA ASN A 293 -1.25 45.53 9.43
C ASN A 293 0.02 45.98 8.69
N LEU A 294 -0.09 46.28 7.39
CA LEU A 294 0.92 46.92 6.53
C LEU A 294 0.49 48.34 6.20
#